data_AF-A0A4Q6A5F6-F1
#
_entry.id   AF-A0A4Q6A5F6-F1
#
_cell.length_a   1.000
_cell.length_b   1.000
_cell.length_c   1.000
_cell.angle_alpha   90.00
_cell.angle_beta   90.00
_cell.angle_gamma   90.00
#
_symmetry.space_group_name_H-M   'P 1'
#
loop_
_entity.id
_entity.type
_entity.pdbx_description
1 polymer ?
#
loop_
_entity_poly.entity_id
_entity_poly.type
_entity_poly.pdbx_seq_one_letter_code
_entity_poly.pdbx_strand_id
1 'polypeptide(L)'
;MNFDLENHFQKEEQVLAIHLPADNALVQRMFEEHEQIEALVRLGATVQDEDIFTQLADAIHNHIRFEERELFPYAEEVLPQPVMEAISSELLKEKPHSRKWENEFWVNKQ
;
A
#
# COMPACT_ATOMS: atom_id res chain seq x y z
N MET A 1 13.79 3.28 -3.06
CA MET A 1 12.47 2.83 -2.60
C MET A 1 11.75 4.03 -2.02
N ASN A 2 10.49 4.25 -2.39
CA ASN A 2 9.68 5.27 -1.72
C ASN A 2 9.29 4.70 -0.34
N PHE A 3 9.91 5.22 0.72
CA PHE A 3 9.77 4.73 2.10
C PHE A 3 8.30 4.64 2.54
N ASP A 4 7.44 5.48 2.00
CA ASP A 4 6.03 5.55 2.37
C ASP A 4 5.22 4.36 1.82
N LEU A 5 5.53 3.87 0.62
CA LEU A 5 4.80 2.73 0.01
C LEU A 5 5.20 1.40 0.65
N GLU A 6 6.49 1.21 0.90
CA GLU A 6 7.00 0.02 1.58
C GLU A 6 6.45 -0.09 3.01
N ASN A 7 6.36 1.03 3.72
CA ASN A 7 5.75 1.07 5.05
C ASN A 7 4.24 0.77 5.03
N HIS A 8 3.53 1.20 3.99
CA HIS A 8 2.11 0.88 3.82
C HIS A 8 1.91 -0.64 3.67
N PHE A 9 2.61 -1.28 2.73
CA PHE A 9 2.53 -2.72 2.54
C PHE A 9 2.91 -3.49 3.81
N GLN A 10 3.98 -3.10 4.49
CA GLN A 10 4.36 -3.75 5.75
C GLN A 10 3.26 -3.66 6.82
N LYS A 11 2.50 -2.56 6.87
CA LYS A 11 1.36 -2.42 7.78
C LYS A 11 0.22 -3.35 7.39
N GLU A 12 -0.19 -3.42 6.12
CA GLU A 12 -1.19 -4.41 5.71
C GLU A 12 -0.74 -5.82 6.06
N GLU A 13 0.50 -6.19 5.70
CA GLU A 13 0.98 -7.57 5.83
C GLU A 13 1.19 -8.01 7.28
N GLN A 14 1.78 -7.14 8.10
CA GLN A 14 2.21 -7.49 9.47
C GLN A 14 1.18 -7.11 10.53
N VAL A 15 0.27 -6.18 10.24
CA VAL A 15 -0.74 -5.71 11.21
C VAL A 15 -2.14 -6.18 10.85
N LEU A 16 -2.55 -6.11 9.58
CA LEU A 16 -3.90 -6.52 9.18
C LEU A 16 -3.97 -8.01 8.82
N ALA A 17 -3.13 -8.47 7.90
CA ALA A 17 -3.24 -9.81 7.30
C ALA A 17 -3.02 -10.94 8.32
N ILE A 18 -2.26 -10.72 9.38
CA ILE A 18 -2.05 -11.71 10.46
C ILE A 18 -3.35 -12.10 11.19
N HIS A 19 -4.39 -11.26 11.09
CA HIS A 19 -5.70 -11.50 11.70
C HIS A 19 -6.70 -12.12 10.72
N LEU A 20 -6.36 -12.21 9.43
CA LEU A 20 -7.20 -12.79 8.40
C LEU A 20 -6.75 -14.22 8.05
N PRO A 21 -7.63 -15.08 7.51
CA PRO A 21 -7.22 -16.41 7.06
C PRO A 21 -6.18 -16.32 5.94
N ALA A 22 -5.01 -16.95 6.13
CA ALA A 22 -3.91 -16.89 5.16
C ALA A 22 -4.22 -17.57 3.81
N ASP A 23 -5.20 -18.47 3.79
CA ASP A 23 -5.72 -19.12 2.58
C ASP A 23 -6.86 -18.33 1.91
N ASN A 24 -7.23 -17.17 2.46
CA ASN A 24 -8.22 -16.29 1.84
C ASN A 24 -7.67 -15.70 0.53
N ALA A 25 -8.46 -15.80 -0.54
CA ALA A 25 -8.08 -15.33 -1.87
C ALA A 25 -7.82 -13.81 -1.94
N LEU A 26 -8.53 -12.99 -1.15
CA LEU A 26 -8.29 -11.54 -1.11
C LEU A 26 -6.94 -11.24 -0.44
N VAL A 27 -6.61 -11.95 0.63
CA VAL A 27 -5.30 -11.80 1.30
C VAL A 27 -4.17 -12.21 0.35
N GLN A 28 -4.31 -13.34 -0.36
CA GLN A 28 -3.32 -13.76 -1.35
C GLN A 28 -3.15 -12.73 -2.48
N ARG A 29 -4.26 -12.21 -3.00
CA ARG A 29 -4.25 -11.16 -4.02
C ARG A 29 -3.53 -9.90 -3.56
N MET A 30 -3.71 -9.47 -2.31
CA MET A 30 -3.01 -8.32 -1.74
C MET A 30 -1.49 -8.50 -1.82
N PHE A 31 -0.97 -9.66 -1.38
CA PHE A 31 0.46 -9.98 -1.46
C PHE A 31 0.96 -10.02 -2.92
N GLU A 32 0.20 -10.63 -3.83
CA GLU A 32 0.55 -10.68 -5.25
C GLU A 32 0.61 -9.28 -5.89
N GLU A 33 -0.36 -8.41 -5.59
CA GLU A 33 -0.38 -7.03 -6.07
C GLU A 33 0.79 -6.21 -5.47
N HIS A 34 1.15 -6.42 -4.20
CA HIS A 34 2.34 -5.79 -3.60
C HIS A 34 3.62 -6.19 -4.33
N GLU A 35 3.84 -7.50 -4.53
CA GLU A 35 5.02 -8.00 -5.24
C GLU A 35 5.11 -7.43 -6.68
N GLN A 36 3.97 -7.35 -7.37
CA GLN A 36 3.88 -6.75 -8.71
C GLN A 36 4.25 -5.26 -8.70
N ILE A 37 3.67 -4.48 -7.79
CA ILE A 37 3.93 -3.04 -7.66
C ILE A 37 5.40 -2.80 -7.36
N GLU A 38 5.98 -3.55 -6.42
CA GLU A 38 7.39 -3.44 -6.11
C GLU A 38 8.29 -3.79 -7.31
N ALA A 39 7.94 -4.82 -8.08
CA ALA A 39 8.67 -5.20 -9.29
C ALA A 39 8.64 -4.07 -10.33
N LEU A 40 7.48 -3.44 -10.55
CA LEU A 40 7.32 -2.29 -11.46
C LEU A 40 8.12 -1.07 -10.97
N VAL A 41 8.13 -0.78 -9.67
CA VAL A 41 8.96 0.29 -9.08
C VAL A 41 10.44 0.03 -9.31
N ARG A 42 10.92 -1.19 -9.05
CA ARG A 42 12.32 -1.57 -9.28
C ARG A 42 12.67 -1.48 -10.76
N LEU A 43 11.80 -1.94 -11.65
CA LEU A 43 12.02 -1.91 -13.09
C LEU A 43 12.09 -0.47 -13.61
N GLY A 44 11.14 0.39 -13.25
CA GLY A 44 11.10 1.80 -13.66
C GLY A 44 12.27 2.64 -13.12
N ALA A 45 12.93 2.20 -12.04
CA ALA A 45 14.16 2.82 -11.56
C ALA A 45 15.39 2.47 -12.44
N THR A 46 15.32 1.40 -13.22
CA THR A 46 16.43 0.91 -14.06
C THR A 46 16.22 1.14 -15.55
N VAL A 47 14.96 1.19 -16.00
CA VAL A 47 14.57 1.32 -17.40
C VAL A 47 13.72 2.57 -17.56
N GLN A 48 14.11 3.44 -18.50
CA GLN A 48 13.31 4.61 -18.87
C GLN A 48 12.33 4.23 -19.98
N ASP A 49 11.22 3.59 -19.59
CA ASP A 49 10.11 3.25 -20.47
C ASP A 49 8.80 3.78 -19.86
N GLU A 50 8.07 4.57 -20.65
CA GLU A 50 6.81 5.19 -20.26
C GLU A 50 5.72 4.15 -19.96
N ASP A 51 5.78 3.00 -20.63
CA ASP A 51 4.82 1.92 -20.43
C ASP A 51 4.91 1.33 -19.01
N ILE A 52 6.13 1.24 -18.44
CA ILE A 52 6.32 0.79 -17.06
C ILE A 52 5.61 1.72 -16.08
N PHE A 53 5.69 3.04 -16.30
CA PHE A 53 5.05 4.01 -15.41
C PHE A 53 3.53 3.98 -15.54
N THR A 54 3.01 3.70 -16.74
CA THR A 54 1.58 3.51 -16.97
C THR A 54 1.08 2.25 -16.26
N GLN A 55 1.79 1.13 -16.42
CA GLN A 55 1.49 -0.12 -15.70
C GLN A 55 1.56 0.05 -14.18
N LEU A 56 2.54 0.79 -13.67
CA LEU A 56 2.66 1.09 -12.25
C LEU A 56 1.48 1.94 -11.74
N ALA A 57 1.09 2.97 -12.50
CA ALA A 57 -0.04 3.82 -12.14
C ALA A 57 -1.35 3.02 -12.10
N ASP A 58 -1.57 2.18 -13.11
CA ASP A 58 -2.75 1.31 -13.18
C ASP A 58 -2.74 0.27 -12.05
N ALA A 59 -1.59 -0.34 -11.76
CA ALA A 59 -1.46 -1.30 -10.67
C ALA A 59 -1.80 -0.68 -9.31
N ILE A 60 -1.23 0.49 -8.99
CA ILE A 60 -1.51 1.21 -7.74
C ILE A 60 -2.99 1.62 -7.67
N HIS A 61 -3.55 2.17 -8.76
CA HIS A 61 -4.96 2.56 -8.79
C HIS A 61 -5.90 1.37 -8.56
N ASN A 62 -5.61 0.23 -9.19
CA ASN A 62 -6.42 -0.96 -9.05
C ASN A 62 -6.29 -1.58 -7.66
N HIS A 63 -5.09 -1.58 -7.10
CA HIS A 63 -4.80 -2.05 -5.76
C HIS A 63 -5.61 -1.28 -4.71
N ILE A 64 -5.54 0.05 -4.71
CA ILE A 64 -6.33 0.90 -3.78
C ILE A 64 -7.82 0.58 -3.86
N ARG A 65 -8.37 0.43 -5.08
CA ARG A 65 -9.79 0.13 -5.26
C ARG A 65 -10.16 -1.27 -4.78
N PHE A 66 -9.27 -2.22 -4.95
CA PHE A 66 -9.44 -3.58 -4.44
C PHE A 66 -9.48 -3.56 -2.91
N GLU A 67 -8.53 -2.88 -2.27
CA GLU A 67 -8.48 -2.78 -0.83
C GLU A 67 -9.75 -2.15 -0.26
N GLU A 68 -10.13 -0.97 -0.76
CA GLU A 68 -11.28 -0.20 -0.28
C GLU A 68 -12.62 -0.90 -0.49
N ARG A 69 -12.76 -1.70 -1.55
CA ARG A 69 -14.06 -2.26 -1.97
C ARG A 69 -14.23 -3.73 -1.67
N GLU A 70 -13.15 -4.45 -1.47
CA GLU A 70 -13.17 -5.90 -1.33
C GLU A 70 -12.48 -6.33 -0.04
N LEU A 71 -11.18 -6.01 0.13
CA LEU A 71 -10.39 -6.51 1.25
C LEU A 71 -10.83 -5.92 2.60
N PHE A 72 -10.94 -4.60 2.70
CA PHE A 72 -11.30 -3.95 3.96
C PHE A 72 -12.76 -4.24 4.37
N PRO A 73 -13.76 -4.21 3.47
CA PRO A 73 -15.11 -4.65 3.82
C PRO A 73 -15.15 -6.10 4.31
N TYR A 74 -14.39 -6.99 3.68
CA TYR A 74 -14.26 -8.37 4.15
C TYR A 74 -13.65 -8.44 5.56
N ALA A 75 -12.57 -7.71 5.80
CA ALA A 75 -11.92 -7.66 7.10
C ALA A 75 -12.87 -7.14 8.20
N GLU A 76 -13.65 -6.09 7.91
CA GLU A 76 -14.67 -5.56 8.83
C GLU A 76 -15.80 -6.58 9.13
N GLU A 77 -16.15 -7.42 8.14
CA GLU A 77 -17.18 -8.45 8.33
C GLU A 77 -16.69 -9.60 9.22
N VAL A 78 -15.44 -10.02 9.07
CA VAL A 78 -14.93 -11.23 9.76
C VAL A 78 -14.20 -10.95 11.06
N LEU A 79 -13.67 -9.74 11.26
CA LEU A 79 -12.89 -9.39 12.44
C LEU A 79 -13.79 -8.87 13.58
N PRO A 80 -13.65 -9.41 14.80
CA PRO A 80 -14.34 -8.87 15.96
C PRO A 80 -13.88 -7.45 16.32
N GLN A 81 -14.79 -6.64 16.86
CA GLN A 81 -14.51 -5.26 17.28
C GLN A 81 -13.23 -5.08 18.13
N PRO A 82 -12.94 -5.92 19.15
CA PRO A 82 -11.70 -5.77 19.92
C PRO A 82 -10.42 -5.99 19.10
N VAL A 83 -10.48 -6.82 18.05
CA VAL A 83 -9.36 -7.05 17.12
C VAL A 83 -9.18 -5.82 16.23
N MET A 84 -10.26 -5.27 15.69
CA MET A 84 -10.22 -4.03 14.90
C MET A 84 -9.65 -2.84 15.69
N GLU A 85 -9.98 -2.73 16.97
CA GLU A 85 -9.42 -1.70 17.87
C GLU A 85 -7.92 -1.88 18.10
N ALA A 86 -7.45 -3.13 18.23
CA ALA A 86 -6.03 -3.43 18.36
C ALA A 86 -5.26 -3.09 17.07
N ILE A 87 -5.80 -3.46 15.91
CA ILE A 87 -5.24 -3.11 14.58
C ILE A 87 -5.15 -1.59 14.44
N SER A 88 -6.24 -0.86 14.70
CA SER A 88 -6.27 0.60 14.63
C SER A 88 -5.23 1.24 15.57
N SER A 89 -5.12 0.73 16.79
CA SER A 89 -4.12 1.20 17.76
C SER A 89 -2.69 0.99 17.29
N GLU A 90 -2.39 -0.11 16.60
CA GLU A 90 -1.07 -0.37 16.02
C GLU A 90 -0.78 0.56 14.84
N LEU A 91 -1.72 0.69 13.91
CA LEU A 91 -1.58 1.53 12.71
C LEU A 91 -1.37 3.02 13.05
N LEU A 92 -1.95 3.50 14.15
CA LEU A 92 -1.85 4.88 14.61
C LEU A 92 -0.58 5.21 15.42
N LYS A 93 0.25 4.22 15.78
CA LYS A 93 1.51 4.48 16.52
C LYS A 93 2.50 5.30 15.72
N GLU A 94 2.49 5.14 14.40
CA GLU A 94 3.32 5.93 13.52
C GLU A 94 2.61 7.22 13.10
N LYS A 95 3.25 8.37 13.32
CA LYS A 95 2.72 9.64 12.82
C LYS A 95 2.70 9.61 11.30
N PRO A 96 1.64 10.10 10.62
CA PRO A 96 1.70 10.34 9.19
C PRO A 96 2.91 11.23 8.91
N HIS A 97 3.76 10.80 7.97
CA HIS A 97 4.91 11.57 7.52
C HIS A 97 4.40 12.84 6.84
N SER A 98 4.12 13.87 7.62
CA SER A 98 3.97 15.24 7.14
C SER A 98 5.35 15.79 6.86
N ARG A 99 6.05 15.24 5.85
CA ARG A 99 7.08 16.03 5.20
C ARG A 99 6.35 17.26 4.69
N LYS A 100 6.68 18.44 5.21
CA LYS A 100 6.39 19.69 4.51
C LYS A 100 6.96 19.50 3.12
N TRP A 101 6.10 19.36 2.13
CA TRP A 101 6.53 19.30 0.75
C TRP A 101 7.09 20.68 0.42
N GLU A 102 8.40 20.83 0.57
CA GLU A 102 9.10 21.99 0.08
C GLU A 102 9.05 21.89 -1.44
N ASN A 103 8.48 22.92 -2.07
CA ASN A 103 8.15 22.89 -3.48
C ASN A 103 9.42 23.10 -4.32
N GLU A 104 10.28 22.09 -4.37
CA GLU A 104 11.58 22.09 -5.04
C GLU A 104 11.47 22.42 -6.54
N PHE A 105 10.29 22.20 -7.13
CA PHE A 105 10.01 22.47 -8.54
C PHE A 105 10.08 23.96 -8.91
N TRP A 106 9.79 24.89 -7.98
CA TRP A 106 9.80 26.35 -8.26
C TRP A 106 10.98 27.12 -7.66
N VAL A 107 11.93 26.44 -7.02
CA VAL A 107 13.04 27.12 -6.33
C VAL A 107 14.08 27.66 -7.32
N ASN A 108 14.12 27.12 -8.55
CA ASN A 108 14.94 27.65 -9.64
C ASN A 108 14.06 28.27 -10.73
N LYS A 109 13.60 29.49 -10.49
CA LYS A 109 13.32 30.42 -11.60
C LYS A 109 14.68 30.97 -12.04
N GLN A 110 15.16 30.56 -13.22
CA GLN A 110 16.17 31.34 -13.92
C GLN A 110 15.64 32.73 -14.25
#